data_AF-A0A961C8Z4-F1
#
_entry.id   AF-A0A961C8Z4-F1
#
_cell.length_a   1.000
_cell.length_b   1.000
_cell.length_c   1.000
_cell.angle_alpha   90.00
_cell.angle_beta   90.00
_cell.angle_gamma   90.00
#
_symmetry.space_group_name_H-M   'P 1'
#
loop_
_entity.id
_entity.type
_entity.pdbx_description
1 polymer ?
#
loop_
_entity_poly.entity_id
_entity_poly.type
_entity_poly.pdbx_seq_one_letter_code
_entity_poly.pdbx_strand_id
1 'polypeptide(L)'
;MPLDGFPHTWTAEDVENPYNPAAFTDDDECVWCKVTLVYPDGQTRTTTGNYLSASGAFPMLMCGIYDLAADLGLPEPDDQTCLSVSEAVDRQLAWRPLVRLSCPEFSIKLDLVEPQ
;
A
#
# COMPACT_ATOMS: atom_id res chain seq x y z
N MET A 1 -27.13 11.87 10.74
CA MET A 1 -26.18 11.82 11.89
C MET A 1 -24.91 12.53 11.44
N PRO A 2 -24.34 13.46 12.23
CA PRO A 2 -23.18 14.21 11.78
C PRO A 2 -21.91 13.34 11.86
N LEU A 3 -21.14 13.35 10.77
CA LEU A 3 -19.91 12.56 10.54
C LEU A 3 -18.67 13.33 11.02
N ASP A 4 -18.66 13.72 12.30
CA ASP A 4 -17.48 14.36 12.90
C ASP A 4 -16.45 13.30 13.30
N GLY A 5 -15.36 13.20 12.52
CA GLY A 5 -14.21 12.34 12.81
C GLY A 5 -13.65 11.53 11.65
N PHE A 6 -14.32 11.51 10.50
CA PHE A 6 -13.87 10.77 9.32
C PHE A 6 -13.20 11.71 8.30
N PRO A 7 -12.03 11.35 7.73
CA PRO A 7 -11.34 12.23 6.77
C PRO A 7 -12.22 12.49 5.54
N HIS A 8 -12.19 13.73 5.04
CA HIS A 8 -13.06 14.36 4.01
C HIS A 8 -13.13 13.70 2.60
N THR A 9 -12.90 12.39 2.47
CA THR A 9 -12.76 11.71 1.17
C THR A 9 -13.61 10.45 1.01
N TRP A 10 -14.45 10.10 1.98
CA TRP A 10 -15.37 8.96 1.87
C TRP A 10 -16.66 9.38 1.16
N THR A 11 -17.00 8.66 0.09
CA THR A 11 -18.35 8.72 -0.48
C THR A 11 -19.27 7.82 0.34
N ALA A 12 -20.59 8.01 0.21
CA ALA A 12 -21.55 7.11 0.87
C ALA A 12 -21.40 5.65 0.40
N GLU A 13 -20.94 5.45 -0.84
CA GLU A 13 -20.71 4.14 -1.44
C GLU A 13 -19.53 3.40 -0.76
N ASP A 14 -18.47 4.10 -0.40
CA ASP A 14 -17.31 3.52 0.31
C ASP A 14 -17.69 3.03 1.73
N VAL A 15 -18.64 3.72 2.38
CA VAL A 15 -19.18 3.32 3.69
C VAL A 15 -20.07 2.09 3.55
N GLU A 16 -20.90 2.05 2.51
CA GLU A 16 -21.86 0.96 2.27
C GLU A 16 -21.17 -0.31 1.78
N ASN A 17 -20.04 -0.19 1.07
CA ASN A 17 -19.28 -1.30 0.51
C ASN A 17 -17.80 -1.20 0.92
N PRO A 18 -17.45 -1.52 2.18
CA PRO A 18 -16.05 -1.56 2.59
C PRO A 18 -15.29 -2.54 1.70
N TYR A 19 -14.14 -2.10 1.18
CA TYR A 19 -13.35 -2.94 0.28
C TYR A 19 -12.90 -4.23 1.02
N ASN A 20 -12.95 -5.37 0.34
CA ASN A 20 -12.61 -6.67 0.93
C ASN A 20 -11.15 -7.03 0.62
N PRO A 21 -10.24 -7.04 1.62
CA PRO A 21 -8.84 -7.38 1.40
C PRO A 21 -8.62 -8.84 0.99
N ALA A 22 -9.57 -9.75 1.33
CA ALA A 22 -9.44 -11.17 1.01
C ALA A 22 -9.41 -11.47 -0.50
N ALA A 23 -9.89 -10.55 -1.35
CA ALA A 23 -9.80 -10.69 -2.80
C ALA A 23 -8.36 -10.56 -3.33
N PHE A 24 -7.43 -10.06 -2.52
CA PHE A 24 -6.03 -9.80 -2.88
C PHE A 24 -5.05 -10.68 -2.10
N THR A 25 -5.56 -11.56 -1.23
CA THR A 25 -4.77 -12.47 -0.39
C THR A 25 -4.66 -13.83 -1.06
N ASP A 26 -3.46 -14.42 -1.08
CA ASP A 26 -3.25 -15.80 -1.50
C ASP A 26 -3.52 -16.82 -0.38
N ASP A 27 -3.39 -18.10 -0.70
CA ASP A 27 -3.61 -19.21 0.25
C ASP A 27 -2.59 -19.22 1.40
N ASP A 28 -1.46 -18.50 1.28
CA ASP A 28 -0.40 -18.38 2.27
C ASP A 28 -0.53 -17.09 3.12
N GLU A 29 -1.71 -16.46 3.13
CA GLU A 29 -2.01 -15.22 3.86
C GLU A 29 -1.16 -14.01 3.44
N CYS A 30 -0.56 -14.06 2.25
CA CYS A 30 0.20 -12.95 1.68
C CYS A 30 -0.69 -12.13 0.74
N VAL A 31 -0.60 -10.80 0.84
CA VAL A 31 -1.41 -9.87 0.05
C VAL A 31 -0.60 -9.33 -1.11
N TRP A 32 -1.14 -9.50 -2.32
CA TRP A 32 -0.49 -9.11 -3.55
C TRP A 32 -0.74 -7.63 -3.86
N CYS A 33 0.33 -6.95 -4.25
CA CYS A 33 0.24 -5.59 -4.71
C CYS A 33 1.18 -5.30 -5.88
N LYS A 34 0.74 -4.37 -6.72
CA LYS A 34 1.52 -3.77 -7.79
C LYS A 34 2.00 -2.41 -7.32
N VAL A 35 3.31 -2.20 -7.32
CA VAL A 35 3.92 -0.94 -6.91
C VAL A 35 4.55 -0.27 -8.11
N THR A 36 4.20 1.00 -8.33
CA THR A 36 4.71 1.83 -9.42
C THR A 36 5.38 3.07 -8.83
N LEU A 37 6.67 3.22 -9.10
CA LEU A 37 7.43 4.45 -8.91
C LEU A 37 7.29 5.33 -10.14
N VAL A 38 7.12 6.63 -9.92
CA VAL A 38 7.09 7.66 -10.95
C VAL A 38 8.10 8.74 -10.57
N TYR A 39 9.14 8.90 -11.38
CA TYR A 39 10.16 9.93 -11.21
C TYR A 39 9.70 11.27 -11.82
N PRO A 40 10.27 12.42 -11.39
CA PRO A 40 9.92 13.74 -11.91
C PRO A 40 10.14 13.92 -13.42
N ASP A 41 11.02 13.12 -14.03
CA ASP A 41 11.26 13.09 -15.48
C ASP A 41 10.22 12.25 -16.25
N GLY A 42 9.25 11.65 -15.54
CA GLY A 42 8.22 10.78 -16.09
C GLY A 42 8.65 9.32 -16.25
N GLN A 43 9.89 8.96 -15.93
CA GLN A 43 10.31 7.56 -15.92
C GLN A 43 9.53 6.80 -14.85
N THR A 44 9.15 5.56 -15.16
CA THR A 44 8.45 4.69 -14.22
C THR A 44 9.19 3.39 -13.98
N ARG A 45 9.14 2.88 -12.75
CA ARG A 45 9.53 1.50 -12.41
C ARG A 45 8.35 0.81 -11.76
N THR A 46 8.15 -0.46 -12.08
CA THR A 46 7.01 -1.21 -11.57
C THR A 46 7.47 -2.59 -11.14
N THR A 47 7.00 -3.02 -9.98
CA THR A 47 7.09 -4.41 -9.52
C THR A 47 5.71 -4.91 -9.10
N THR A 48 5.54 -6.22 -9.00
CA THR A 48 4.33 -6.87 -8.48
C THR A 48 4.78 -8.04 -7.64
N GLY A 49 4.26 -8.13 -6.42
CA GLY A 49 4.66 -9.14 -5.47
C GLY A 49 3.81 -9.12 -4.21
N ASN A 50 4.07 -10.08 -3.34
CA ASN A 50 3.34 -10.35 -2.11
C ASN A 50 3.98 -9.64 -0.89
N TYR A 51 4.26 -8.34 -1.04
CA TYR A 51 4.95 -7.54 -0.03
C TYR A 51 4.11 -7.19 1.21
N LEU A 52 2.82 -7.49 1.17
CA LEU A 52 1.89 -7.17 2.25
C LEU A 52 1.44 -8.47 2.93
N SER A 53 1.04 -8.39 4.18
CA SER A 53 0.57 -9.52 4.96
C SER A 53 -0.86 -9.32 5.44
N ALA A 54 -1.64 -10.40 5.45
CA ALA A 54 -3.01 -10.43 5.96
C ALA A 54 -3.11 -10.66 7.48
N SER A 55 -2.01 -10.57 8.24
CA SER A 55 -2.01 -10.84 9.70
C SER A 55 -2.80 -9.85 10.56
N GLY A 56 -3.43 -8.83 9.97
CA GLY A 56 -4.19 -7.78 10.65
C GLY A 56 -5.62 -7.66 10.12
N ALA A 57 -6.37 -6.67 10.63
CA ALA A 57 -7.71 -6.36 10.13
C ALA A 57 -7.71 -5.81 8.69
N PHE A 58 -6.55 -5.36 8.22
CA PHE A 58 -6.28 -4.85 6.89
C PHE A 58 -4.85 -5.26 6.49
N PRO A 59 -4.49 -5.24 5.19
CA PRO A 59 -3.16 -5.59 4.74
C PRO A 59 -2.09 -4.65 5.33
N MET A 60 -1.00 -5.23 5.83
CA MET A 60 0.10 -4.50 6.47
C MET A 60 1.41 -4.72 5.73
N LEU A 61 2.22 -3.68 5.58
CA LEU A 61 3.51 -3.76 4.87
C LEU A 61 4.59 -4.50 5.68
N MET A 62 4.64 -4.27 6.99
CA MET A 62 5.62 -4.89 7.90
C MET A 62 7.05 -4.90 7.31
N CYS A 63 7.70 -6.06 7.26
CA CYS A 63 9.04 -6.24 6.70
C CYS A 63 9.08 -6.34 5.17
N GLY A 64 7.93 -6.42 4.49
CA GLY A 64 7.90 -6.52 3.02
C GLY A 64 8.42 -5.27 2.31
N ILE A 65 8.63 -4.17 3.04
CA ILE A 65 9.31 -2.98 2.53
C ILE A 65 10.74 -3.27 2.03
N TYR A 66 11.45 -4.21 2.65
CA TYR A 66 12.83 -4.53 2.26
C TYR A 66 12.87 -5.24 0.89
N ASP A 67 12.01 -6.24 0.70
CA ASP A 67 11.88 -6.95 -0.58
C ASP A 67 11.34 -6.02 -1.67
N LEU A 68 10.36 -5.17 -1.32
CA LEU A 68 9.84 -4.15 -2.22
C LEU A 68 10.93 -3.16 -2.69
N ALA A 69 11.76 -2.68 -1.76
CA ALA A 69 12.87 -1.78 -2.08
C ALA A 69 13.89 -2.46 -2.99
N ALA A 70 14.25 -3.71 -2.69
CA ALA A 70 15.17 -4.50 -3.50
C ALA A 70 14.65 -4.69 -4.94
N ASP A 71 13.39 -5.08 -5.10
CA ASP A 71 12.77 -5.31 -6.42
C ASP A 71 12.62 -4.04 -7.25
N LEU A 72 12.41 -2.89 -6.60
CA LEU A 72 12.37 -1.59 -7.25
C LEU A 72 13.76 -1.00 -7.54
N GLY A 73 14.83 -1.65 -7.07
CA GLY A 73 16.21 -1.16 -7.15
C GLY A 73 16.40 0.14 -6.37
N LEU A 74 15.71 0.28 -5.24
CA LEU A 74 15.88 1.34 -4.27
C LEU A 74 16.94 0.94 -3.23
N PRO A 75 17.62 1.91 -2.59
CA PRO A 75 18.48 1.60 -1.45
C PRO A 75 17.66 0.96 -0.32
N GLU A 76 18.31 0.11 0.46
CA GLU A 76 17.72 -0.45 1.67
C GLU A 76 17.30 0.68 2.62
N PRO A 77 16.02 0.75 3.02
CA PRO A 77 15.53 1.81 3.90
C PRO A 77 16.08 1.65 5.32
N ASP A 78 16.38 2.76 5.99
CA ASP A 78 16.67 2.74 7.43
C ASP A 78 15.40 2.48 8.27
N ASP A 79 15.58 2.14 9.55
CA ASP A 79 14.48 1.80 10.46
C ASP A 79 13.44 2.92 10.56
N GLN A 80 13.87 4.18 10.55
CA GLN A 80 12.98 5.33 10.65
C GLN A 80 12.09 5.45 9.40
N THR A 81 12.68 5.24 8.22
CA THR A 81 11.98 5.21 6.95
C THR A 81 11.00 4.04 6.90
N CYS A 82 11.42 2.87 7.36
CA CYS A 82 10.56 1.69 7.44
C CYS A 82 9.31 1.97 8.28
N LEU A 83 9.49 2.50 9.50
CA LEU A 83 8.38 2.82 10.37
C LEU A 83 7.43 3.87 9.76
N SER A 84 7.98 4.94 9.17
CA SER A 84 7.17 6.01 8.58
C SER A 84 6.40 5.55 7.35
N VAL A 85 7.01 4.74 6.48
CA VAL A 85 6.37 4.20 5.28
C VAL A 85 5.32 3.18 5.65
N SER A 86 5.62 2.24 6.55
CA SER A 86 4.65 1.23 7.01
C SER A 86 3.44 1.89 7.66
N GLU A 87 3.63 2.87 8.56
CA GLU A 87 2.50 3.61 9.14
C GLU A 87 1.63 4.31 8.08
N ALA A 88 2.26 4.92 7.07
CA ALA A 88 1.54 5.61 6.00
C ALA A 88 0.80 4.66 5.05
N VAL A 89 1.39 3.50 4.77
CA VAL A 89 0.83 2.42 3.92
C VAL A 89 -0.32 1.75 4.64
N ASP A 90 -0.08 1.24 5.86
CA ASP A 90 -1.04 0.54 6.70
C ASP A 90 -2.28 1.40 6.95
N ARG A 91 -2.08 2.69 7.26
CA ARG A 91 -3.18 3.64 7.42
C ARG A 91 -3.99 3.82 6.15
N GLN A 92 -3.38 3.84 4.97
CA GLN A 92 -4.13 3.99 3.71
C GLN A 92 -4.83 2.69 3.31
N LEU A 93 -4.17 1.55 3.52
CA LEU A 93 -4.73 0.23 3.29
C LEU A 93 -5.87 -0.07 4.25
N ALA A 94 -5.90 0.48 5.47
CA ALA A 94 -7.08 0.34 6.33
C ALA A 94 -8.39 0.84 5.69
N TRP A 95 -8.32 1.67 4.63
CA TRP A 95 -9.49 2.33 4.05
C TRP A 95 -9.73 2.06 2.56
N ARG A 96 -8.71 1.66 1.79
CA ARG A 96 -8.84 1.42 0.35
C ARG A 96 -7.75 0.49 -0.20
N PRO A 97 -7.96 -0.17 -1.34
CA PRO A 97 -6.97 -1.06 -1.96
C PRO A 97 -5.88 -0.29 -2.73
N LEU A 98 -5.57 0.94 -2.31
CA LEU A 98 -4.67 1.85 -3.00
C LEU A 98 -3.89 2.72 -2.01
N VAL A 99 -2.58 2.77 -2.16
CA VAL A 99 -1.71 3.69 -1.44
C VAL A 99 -1.04 4.65 -2.41
N ARG A 100 -0.95 5.91 -1.99
CA ARG A 100 -0.12 6.91 -2.65
C ARG A 100 0.85 7.49 -1.65
N LEU A 101 2.13 7.44 -1.97
CA LEU A 101 3.20 8.11 -1.24
C LEU A 101 3.89 9.08 -2.20
N SER A 102 4.41 10.18 -1.67
CA SER A 102 5.18 11.13 -2.45
C SER A 102 6.37 11.60 -1.61
N CYS A 103 7.53 11.61 -2.22
CA CYS A 103 8.72 12.29 -1.72
C CYS A 103 9.26 13.23 -2.82
N PRO A 104 10.24 14.10 -2.50
CA PRO A 104 10.84 14.99 -3.51
C PRO A 104 11.43 14.26 -4.73
N GLU A 105 11.92 13.04 -4.53
CA GLU A 105 12.64 12.26 -5.53
C GLU A 105 11.72 11.46 -6.47
N PHE A 106 10.54 11.04 -6.00
CA PHE A 106 9.57 10.26 -6.76
C PHE A 106 8.22 10.15 -6.05
N SER A 107 7.22 9.69 -6.78
CA SER A 107 5.93 9.26 -6.23
C SER A 107 5.79 7.75 -6.30
N ILE A 108 5.16 7.16 -5.29
CA ILE A 108 4.83 5.73 -5.25
C ILE A 108 3.32 5.58 -5.33
N LYS A 109 2.86 4.69 -6.21
CA LYS A 109 1.50 4.18 -6.25
C LYS A 109 1.56 2.68 -5.96
N LEU A 110 0.83 2.22 -4.95
CA LEU A 110 0.64 0.80 -4.67
C LEU A 110 -0.83 0.47 -4.85
N ASP A 111 -1.14 -0.46 -5.74
CA ASP A 111 -2.49 -0.99 -5.96
C ASP A 111 -2.53 -2.45 -5.48
N LEU A 112 -3.54 -2.83 -4.71
CA LEU A 112 -3.79 -4.25 -4.46
C LEU A 112 -4.24 -4.93 -5.75
N VAL A 113 -3.73 -6.12 -6.01
CA VAL A 113 -4.04 -6.90 -7.22
C VAL A 113 -4.37 -8.34 -6.85
N GLU A 114 -5.07 -9.04 -7.73
CA GLU A 114 -5.34 -10.47 -7.55
C GLU A 114 -4.01 -11.25 -7.46
N PRO A 115 -3.95 -12.30 -6.62
CA PRO A 115 -2.76 -13.15 -6.50
C PRO A 115 -2.42 -13.86 -7.81
N GLN A 116 -1.12 -14.08 -8.07
CA GLN A 116 -0.61 -14.72 -9.30
C GLN A 116 -0.03 -16.11 -9.08
#